data_AF-A0A436VZL9-F1
#
_entry.id   AF-A0A436VZL9-F1
#
_cell.length_a   1.000
_cell.length_b   1.000
_cell.length_c   1.000
_cell.angle_alpha   90.00
_cell.angle_beta   90.00
_cell.angle_gamma   90.00
#
_symmetry.space_group_name_H-M   'P 1'
#
loop_
_entity.id
_entity.type
_entity.pdbx_description
1 polymer ?
#
loop_
_entity_poly.entity_id
_entity_poly.type
_entity_poly.pdbx_seq_one_letter_code
_entity_poly.pdbx_strand_id
1 'polypeptide(L)'
;MSSAATAATTPSAADAARSPLARLGSAFVGRLVIIVPYLWLLFFFLIPFVIVFKISLSQTAIAMPPYTPVLDFSGGWFGFVGQLRELSIDNYTLLTKDSLYFNAYVTSLIIAAISTVLT
;
A
#
# COMPACT_ATOMS: atom_id res chain seq x y z
N MET A 1 38.81 -22.34 19.95
CA MET A 1 38.19 -23.68 20.12
C MET A 1 37.41 -23.65 21.43
N SER A 2 36.13 -23.96 21.55
CA SER A 2 35.20 -24.64 20.67
C SER A 2 33.76 -24.40 21.14
N SER A 3 32.87 -24.14 20.17
CA SER A 3 31.47 -24.59 20.08
C SER A 3 30.47 -24.22 21.20
N ALA A 4 29.78 -23.09 21.00
CA ALA A 4 28.45 -22.88 21.55
C ALA A 4 27.46 -23.82 20.85
N ALA A 5 27.00 -24.84 21.59
CA ALA A 5 26.05 -25.82 21.11
C ALA A 5 24.70 -25.16 20.79
N THR A 6 24.30 -25.31 19.53
CA THR A 6 22.99 -24.98 18.99
C THR A 6 21.94 -25.81 19.73
N ALA A 7 21.17 -25.19 20.62
CA ALA A 7 20.05 -25.84 21.29
C ALA A 7 18.92 -26.07 20.27
N ALA A 8 18.98 -27.23 19.60
CA ALA A 8 17.86 -27.74 18.82
C ALA A 8 16.66 -27.92 19.77
N THR A 9 15.59 -27.18 19.52
CA THR A 9 14.35 -27.28 20.29
C THR A 9 13.69 -28.61 19.96
N THR A 10 13.94 -29.64 20.76
CA THR A 10 13.26 -30.93 20.64
C THR A 10 11.75 -30.70 20.81
N PRO A 11 10.89 -31.12 19.87
CA PRO A 11 9.45 -30.96 20.04
C PRO A 11 9.00 -31.68 21.32
N SER A 12 8.24 -30.98 22.15
CA SER A 12 7.73 -31.52 23.42
C SER A 12 6.93 -32.80 23.16
N ALA A 13 7.12 -33.84 23.99
CA ALA A 13 6.38 -35.10 23.87
C ALA A 13 4.84 -34.91 23.85
N ALA A 14 4.36 -33.80 24.41
CA ALA A 14 2.95 -33.40 24.37
C ALA A 14 2.46 -32.98 22.97
N ASP A 15 3.33 -32.40 22.13
CA ASP A 15 2.98 -32.06 20.74
C ASP A 15 2.89 -33.29 19.86
N ALA A 16 3.72 -34.31 20.13
CA ALA A 16 3.73 -35.59 19.41
C ALA A 16 2.39 -36.36 19.52
N ALA A 17 1.63 -36.15 20.61
CA ALA A 17 0.33 -36.78 20.85
C ALA A 17 -0.88 -36.06 20.20
N ARG A 18 -0.70 -34.82 19.71
CA ARG A 18 -1.79 -34.05 19.07
C ARG A 18 -2.08 -34.57 17.66
N SER A 19 -3.37 -34.65 17.31
CA SER A 19 -3.79 -35.05 15.96
C SER A 19 -3.17 -34.10 14.90
N PRO A 20 -2.81 -34.61 13.71
CA PRO A 20 -2.19 -33.78 12.67
C PRO A 20 -3.09 -32.60 12.26
N LEU A 21 -4.41 -32.78 12.32
CA LEU A 21 -5.39 -31.70 12.12
C LEU A 21 -5.33 -30.63 13.21
N ALA A 22 -5.14 -31.02 14.49
CA ALA A 22 -4.98 -30.06 15.58
C ALA A 22 -3.68 -29.23 15.44
N ARG A 23 -2.59 -29.84 14.94
CA ARG A 23 -1.33 -29.13 14.69
C ARG A 23 -1.44 -28.13 13.53
N LEU A 24 -2.14 -28.51 12.44
CA LEU A 24 -2.43 -27.62 11.33
C LEU A 24 -3.33 -26.45 11.77
N GLY A 25 -4.35 -26.74 12.60
CA GLY A 25 -5.22 -25.74 13.19
C GLY A 25 -4.47 -24.73 14.06
N SER A 26 -3.60 -25.19 14.97
CA SER A 26 -2.80 -24.29 15.81
C SER A 26 -1.81 -23.44 15.01
N ALA A 27 -1.21 -24.00 13.96
CA ALA A 27 -0.33 -23.26 13.06
C ALA A 27 -1.08 -22.18 12.27
N PHE A 28 -2.31 -22.47 11.84
CA PHE A 28 -3.17 -21.50 11.16
C PHE A 28 -3.63 -20.37 12.10
N VAL A 29 -4.08 -20.71 13.31
CA VAL A 29 -4.46 -19.72 14.33
C VAL A 29 -3.26 -18.83 14.68
N GLY A 30 -2.07 -19.41 14.89
CA GLY A 30 -0.85 -18.64 15.14
C GLY A 30 -0.51 -17.64 14.03
N ARG A 31 -0.73 -18.01 12.76
CA ARG A 31 -0.55 -17.10 11.61
C ARG A 31 -1.62 -16.01 11.57
N LEU A 32 -2.88 -16.32 11.85
CA LEU A 32 -3.96 -15.31 11.87
C LEU A 32 -3.74 -14.24 12.93
N VAL A 33 -3.21 -14.60 14.10
CA VAL A 33 -2.87 -13.63 15.16
C VAL A 33 -1.86 -12.58 14.67
N ILE A 34 -0.99 -12.94 13.73
CA ILE A 34 -0.01 -12.03 13.12
C ILE A 34 -0.64 -11.28 11.95
N ILE A 35 -1.32 -11.98 11.04
CA ILE A 35 -1.84 -11.42 9.78
C ILE A 35 -2.93 -10.38 10.03
N VAL A 36 -3.83 -10.61 11.00
CA VAL A 36 -4.98 -9.71 11.24
C VAL A 36 -4.53 -8.28 11.60
N PRO A 37 -3.62 -8.06 12.57
CA PRO A 37 -3.06 -6.73 12.83
C PRO A 37 -2.36 -6.10 11.63
N TYR A 38 -1.59 -6.88 10.86
CA TYR A 38 -0.91 -6.34 9.67
C TYR A 38 -1.88 -5.94 8.57
N LEU A 39 -2.95 -6.71 8.35
CA LEU A 39 -4.00 -6.34 7.39
C LEU A 39 -4.71 -5.07 7.83
N TRP A 40 -4.96 -4.92 9.13
CA TRP A 40 -5.53 -3.69 9.68
C TRP A 40 -4.62 -2.49 9.38
N LEU A 41 -3.33 -2.59 9.73
CA LEU A 41 -2.37 -1.53 9.47
C LEU A 41 -2.25 -1.24 7.97
N LEU A 42 -2.18 -2.26 7.12
CA LEU A 42 -2.12 -2.10 5.67
C LEU A 42 -3.34 -1.37 5.12
N PHE A 43 -4.55 -1.72 5.59
CA PHE A 43 -5.78 -1.07 5.16
C PHE A 43 -5.77 0.41 5.51
N PHE A 44 -5.51 0.76 6.78
CA PHE A 44 -5.47 2.16 7.22
C PHE A 44 -4.29 2.94 6.62
N PHE A 45 -3.18 2.26 6.35
CA PHE A 45 -2.06 2.84 5.61
C PHE A 45 -2.46 3.14 4.17
N LEU A 46 -3.17 2.25 3.48
CA LEU A 46 -3.45 2.35 2.06
C LEU A 46 -4.61 3.31 1.73
N ILE A 47 -5.61 3.44 2.61
CA ILE A 47 -6.74 4.39 2.43
C ILE A 47 -6.28 5.79 1.98
N PRO A 48 -5.38 6.50 2.68
CA PRO A 48 -4.97 7.83 2.27
C PRO A 48 -4.31 7.85 0.88
N PHE A 49 -3.52 6.82 0.52
CA PHE A 49 -2.93 6.73 -0.82
C PHE A 49 -3.99 6.56 -1.91
N VAL A 50 -5.02 5.75 -1.67
CA VAL A 50 -6.12 5.56 -2.62
C VAL A 50 -6.88 6.86 -2.86
N ILE A 51 -7.11 7.65 -1.81
CA ILE A 51 -7.76 8.96 -1.92
C ILE A 51 -6.91 9.92 -2.76
N VAL A 52 -5.60 10.03 -2.47
CA VAL A 52 -4.69 10.89 -3.25
C VAL A 52 -4.59 10.43 -4.71
N PHE A 53 -4.51 9.12 -4.96
CA PHE A 53 -4.48 8.55 -6.31
C PHE A 53 -5.74 8.86 -7.12
N LYS A 54 -6.93 8.79 -6.49
CA LYS A 54 -8.17 9.20 -7.16
C LYS A 54 -8.14 10.68 -7.50
N ILE A 55 -7.69 11.53 -6.57
CA ILE A 55 -7.63 12.99 -6.77
C ILE A 55 -6.59 13.38 -7.83
N SER A 56 -5.46 12.68 -7.92
CA SER A 56 -4.45 13.02 -8.93
C SER A 56 -4.91 12.74 -10.36
N LEU A 57 -5.83 11.79 -10.53
CA LEU A 57 -6.46 11.44 -11.80
C LEU A 57 -7.81 12.14 -12.03
N SER A 58 -8.32 12.92 -11.08
CA SER A 58 -9.59 13.64 -11.25
C SER A 58 -9.36 14.99 -11.94
N GLN A 59 -10.36 15.49 -12.66
CA GLN A 59 -10.27 16.79 -13.31
C GLN A 59 -10.66 17.91 -12.35
N THR A 60 -10.01 19.06 -12.45
CA THR A 60 -10.40 20.27 -11.71
C THR A 60 -11.67 20.85 -12.31
N ALA A 61 -12.71 20.99 -11.48
CA ALA A 61 -13.98 21.55 -11.88
C ALA A 61 -14.24 22.87 -11.15
N ILE A 62 -14.89 23.83 -11.81
CA ILE A 62 -15.38 25.06 -11.17
C ILE A 62 -16.67 24.72 -10.42
N ALA A 63 -16.53 23.94 -9.34
CA ALA A 63 -17.59 23.54 -8.44
C ALA A 63 -17.03 23.35 -7.02
N MET A 64 -17.90 23.21 -6.02
CA MET A 64 -17.51 22.77 -4.68
C MET A 64 -18.06 21.35 -4.49
N PRO A 65 -17.22 20.31 -4.30
CA PRO A 65 -15.75 20.30 -4.26
C PRO A 65 -15.05 20.59 -5.62
N PRO A 66 -13.82 21.13 -5.64
CA PRO A 66 -13.13 21.57 -6.87
C PRO A 66 -12.49 20.42 -7.67
N TYR A 67 -13.09 19.22 -7.63
CA TYR A 67 -12.64 18.04 -8.36
C TYR A 67 -13.80 17.14 -8.74
N THR A 68 -13.71 16.51 -9.90
CA THR A 68 -14.69 15.52 -10.37
C THR A 68 -13.98 14.26 -10.86
N PRO A 69 -14.41 13.06 -10.44
CA PRO A 69 -15.57 12.76 -9.59
C PRO A 69 -15.32 12.84 -8.07
N VAL A 70 -16.31 13.33 -7.32
CA VAL A 70 -16.29 13.32 -5.84
C VAL A 70 -16.40 11.90 -5.30
N LEU A 71 -15.84 11.60 -4.12
CA LEU A 71 -16.09 10.34 -3.42
C LEU A 71 -17.54 10.30 -2.95
N ASP A 72 -18.41 9.75 -3.81
CA ASP A 72 -19.80 9.49 -3.47
C ASP A 72 -20.05 7.97 -3.44
N PHE A 73 -20.40 7.47 -2.26
CA PHE A 73 -20.74 6.07 -2.04
C PHE A 73 -22.25 5.81 -2.18
N SER A 74 -23.07 6.84 -2.43
CA SER A 74 -24.53 6.73 -2.54
C SER A 74 -24.99 5.81 -3.67
N GLY A 75 -24.22 5.74 -4.78
CA GLY A 75 -24.52 4.91 -5.94
C GLY A 75 -24.07 3.44 -5.82
N GLY A 76 -23.56 3.01 -4.66
CA GLY A 76 -23.06 1.64 -4.45
C GLY A 76 -21.93 1.25 -5.42
N TRP A 77 -21.84 -0.05 -5.73
CA TRP A 77 -20.79 -0.59 -6.61
C TRP A 77 -20.83 -0.03 -8.04
N PHE A 78 -22.02 0.16 -8.61
CA PHE A 78 -22.17 0.70 -9.97
C PHE A 78 -21.79 2.19 -10.05
N GLY A 79 -22.13 2.99 -9.03
CA GLY A 79 -21.67 4.37 -8.92
C GLY A 79 -20.15 4.47 -8.80
N PHE A 80 -19.52 3.58 -8.02
CA PHE A 80 -18.07 3.52 -7.90
C PHE A 80 -17.38 3.22 -9.25
N VAL A 81 -17.86 2.21 -9.99
CA VAL A 81 -17.30 1.87 -11.32
C VAL A 81 -17.53 3.00 -12.33
N GLY A 82 -18.66 3.71 -12.26
CA GLY A 82 -18.92 4.90 -13.07
C GLY A 82 -17.88 6.00 -12.84
N GLN A 83 -17.59 6.33 -11.57
CA GLN A 83 -16.58 7.33 -11.20
C GLN A 83 -15.17 6.93 -11.69
N LEU A 84 -14.81 5.65 -11.70
CA LEU A 84 -13.51 5.21 -12.20
C LEU A 84 -13.32 5.50 -13.70
N ARG A 85 -14.40 5.60 -14.48
CA ARG A 85 -14.33 5.90 -15.92
C ARG A 85 -14.12 7.39 -16.23
N GLU A 86 -14.40 8.26 -15.27
CA GLU A 86 -14.20 9.71 -15.40
C GLU A 86 -12.77 10.15 -15.02
N LEU A 87 -11.93 9.21 -14.59
CA LEU A 87 -10.52 9.48 -14.28
C LEU A 87 -9.73 9.76 -15.58
N SER A 88 -8.91 10.81 -15.55
CA SER A 88 -8.06 11.25 -16.66
C SER A 88 -6.59 11.39 -16.25
N ILE A 89 -5.69 11.16 -17.22
CA ILE A 89 -4.24 11.30 -17.08
C ILE A 89 -3.77 12.71 -17.50
N ASP A 90 -4.71 13.59 -17.91
CA ASP A 90 -4.39 14.92 -18.43
C ASP A 90 -3.55 15.75 -17.45
N ASN A 91 -3.83 15.67 -16.15
CA ASN A 91 -3.03 16.37 -15.11
C ASN A 91 -1.55 16.00 -15.18
N TYR A 92 -1.23 14.71 -15.33
CA TYR A 92 0.15 14.23 -15.46
C TYR A 92 0.80 14.71 -16.75
N THR A 93 0.02 14.72 -17.85
CA THR A 93 0.50 15.21 -19.15
C THR A 93 0.85 16.70 -19.07
N LEU A 94 0.04 17.51 -18.39
CA LEU A 94 0.32 18.92 -18.16
C LEU A 94 1.62 19.14 -17.37
N LEU A 95 1.81 18.38 -16.28
CA LEU A 95 3.05 18.45 -15.49
C LEU A 95 4.31 18.15 -16.31
N THR A 96 4.23 17.19 -17.24
CA THR A 96 5.39 16.85 -18.10
C THR A 96 5.65 17.86 -19.21
N LYS A 97 4.63 18.60 -19.66
CA LYS A 97 4.75 19.60 -20.73
C LYS A 97 5.17 20.97 -20.21
N ASP A 98 4.91 21.25 -18.94
CA ASP A 98 5.34 22.49 -18.31
C ASP A 98 6.83 22.45 -17.98
N SER A 99 7.57 23.36 -18.62
CA SER A 99 9.01 23.49 -18.44
C SER A 99 9.43 23.71 -16.97
N LEU A 100 8.63 24.40 -16.16
CA LEU A 100 8.96 24.65 -14.76
C LEU A 100 8.94 23.34 -13.96
N TYR A 101 7.87 22.57 -14.08
CA TYR A 101 7.70 21.30 -13.36
C TYR A 101 8.70 20.24 -13.83
N PHE A 102 8.94 20.14 -15.14
CA PHE A 102 9.92 19.20 -15.68
C PHE A 102 11.35 19.51 -15.20
N ASN A 103 11.76 20.78 -15.25
CA ASN A 103 13.09 21.19 -14.78
C ASN A 103 13.25 20.96 -13.26
N ALA A 104 12.22 21.25 -12.47
CA ALA A 104 12.25 20.98 -11.03
C ALA A 104 12.43 19.48 -10.75
N TYR A 105 11.69 18.61 -11.45
CA TYR A 105 11.80 17.16 -11.31
C TYR A 105 13.21 16.64 -11.63
N VAL A 106 13.79 17.06 -12.77
CA VAL A 106 15.14 16.66 -13.18
C VAL A 106 16.19 17.13 -12.17
N THR A 107 16.07 18.37 -11.70
CA THR A 107 17.00 18.93 -10.71
C THR A 107 16.94 18.17 -9.39
N SER A 108 15.74 17.84 -8.91
CA SER A 108 15.57 17.00 -7.70
C SER A 108 16.20 15.61 -7.87
N LEU A 109 16.04 14.99 -9.04
CA LEU A 109 16.63 13.68 -9.32
C LEU A 109 18.16 13.72 -9.34
N ILE A 110 18.75 14.76 -9.94
CA ILE A 110 20.21 14.96 -9.95
C ILE A 110 20.74 15.11 -8.53
N ILE A 111 20.10 15.96 -7.72
CA ILE A 111 20.52 16.18 -6.33
C ILE A 111 20.41 14.89 -5.52
N ALA A 112 19.29 14.16 -5.65
CA ALA A 112 19.10 12.89 -4.94
C ALA A 112 20.13 11.83 -5.35
N ALA A 113 20.46 11.73 -6.64
CA ALA A 113 21.46 10.81 -7.14
C ALA A 113 22.86 11.14 -6.61
N ILE A 114 23.27 12.41 -6.68
CA ILE A 114 24.56 12.87 -6.14
C ILE A 114 24.61 12.62 -4.63
N SER A 115 23.55 12.97 -3.89
CA SER A 115 23.47 12.75 -2.45
C SER A 115 23.54 11.26 -2.07
N THR A 116 22.95 10.38 -2.87
CA THR A 116 22.97 8.93 -2.60
C THR A 116 24.36 8.33 -2.84
N VAL A 117 25.11 8.85 -3.82
CA VAL A 117 26.48 8.39 -4.10
C VAL A 117 27.48 8.91 -3.08
N LEU A 118 27.27 10.12 -2.56
CA LEU A 118 28.17 10.78 -1.61
C LEU A 118 27.88 10.47 -0.13
N THR A 119 26.78 9.77 0.19
CA THR A 119 26.45 9.35 1.56
C THR A 119 27.01 7.98 1.90
#